data_AF-A0AAV1LM96-F1
#
_entry.id   AF-A0AAV1LM96-F1
#
_cell.length_a   1.000
_cell.length_b   1.000
_cell.length_c   1.000
_cell.angle_alpha   90.00
_cell.angle_beta   90.00
_cell.angle_gamma   90.00
#
_symmetry.space_group_name_H-M   'P 1'
#
loop_
_entity.id
_entity.type
_entity.pdbx_description
1 polymer ?
#
loop_
_entity_poly.entity_id
_entity_poly.type
_entity_poly.pdbx_seq_one_letter_code
_entity_poly.pdbx_strand_id
1 'polypeptide(L)'
;MSKNCFKCREEITKRDFIECPKCKNFFHLDCTSIGEKFFFLLDVEKRKKCLCDYCKYQKLPNFDQLNINIPTTNSFDVLDVDDEYAEFVTFRQKNKKLPESLPDFSDSFMSTNTHSRSLNLQKTSRSLPDDDLRDCLMIQELKEEVLRLRTELIIANKEVDNLNITIRKLNKKILEQEKIIKIYKTVSIDDVKLRKPANNSYNSTPLSKPKKQKTKSFKPDTRHSSGCVEQIKLKETLPATQPEKIVNDRSRFYAESLASKTKTSEGTCKYSPNRKLCIISSIRSNKMAATLRNHFETQNICHYRITGGGINQLLSGLQTKLEDYTLNDYCILIVGETDFNVSKNYNELVLNIRKALLTVQHTNILICLPTFKFCNQSNIYNKRIETFNNLLYSDNINFEYCYILDSNKNLEYSTHMFSIYNGKLNKLGLKTYLHDIDEFITIFDDLTFSENRRMENISNLEVITCQENRTDSQKSSFRP
;
A
#
# COMPACT_ATOMS: atom_id res chain seq x y z
N MET A 1 16.99 30.94 -33.55
CA MET A 1 18.11 30.26 -32.88
C MET A 1 17.65 28.87 -32.53
N SER A 2 18.16 27.84 -33.23
CA SER A 2 17.92 26.45 -32.86
C SER A 2 18.54 26.24 -31.47
N LYS A 3 17.76 25.65 -30.57
CA LYS A 3 18.21 25.32 -29.22
C LYS A 3 18.43 23.83 -29.19
N ASN A 4 19.68 23.40 -29.04
CA ASN A 4 20.02 22.00 -28.92
C ASN A 4 19.98 21.60 -27.43
N CYS A 5 19.54 20.38 -27.15
CA CYS A 5 19.57 19.82 -25.81
C CYS A 5 21.02 19.70 -25.34
N PHE A 6 21.33 20.23 -24.16
CA PHE A 6 22.70 20.22 -23.64
C PHE A 6 23.24 18.80 -23.38
N LYS A 7 22.36 17.83 -23.10
CA LYS A 7 22.75 16.44 -22.81
C LYS A 7 22.90 15.60 -24.08
N CYS A 8 21.85 15.47 -24.91
CA CYS A 8 21.89 14.63 -26.11
C CYS A 8 22.36 15.36 -27.37
N ARG A 9 22.53 16.69 -27.34
CA ARG A 9 22.92 17.56 -28.47
C ARG A 9 21.94 17.62 -29.64
N GLU A 10 20.84 16.89 -29.59
CA GLU A 10 19.77 16.94 -30.58
C GLU A 10 19.01 18.26 -30.53
N GLU A 11 18.47 18.70 -31.67
CA GLU A 11 17.68 19.90 -31.79
C GLU A 11 16.33 19.76 -31.06
N ILE A 12 15.99 20.74 -30.23
CA ILE A 12 14.72 20.78 -29.50
C ILE A 12 13.63 21.29 -30.44
N THR A 13 12.93 20.36 -31.08
CA THR A 13 11.83 20.64 -32.02
C THR A 13 10.46 20.71 -31.33
N LYS A 14 10.34 20.15 -30.12
CA LYS A 14 9.09 20.06 -29.35
C LYS A 14 9.02 21.09 -28.22
N ARG A 15 7.79 21.37 -27.72
CA ARG A 15 7.55 22.24 -26.56
C ARG A 15 7.97 21.63 -25.21
N ASP A 16 8.48 20.39 -25.22
CA ASP A 16 8.75 19.60 -24.02
C ASP A 16 10.22 19.70 -23.61
N PHE A 17 10.61 20.87 -23.15
CA PHE A 17 11.96 21.15 -22.68
C PHE A 17 11.98 21.87 -21.32
N ILE A 18 13.11 21.77 -20.64
CA ILE A 18 13.39 22.45 -19.39
C ILE A 18 14.57 23.39 -19.60
N GLU A 19 14.38 24.68 -19.27
CA GLU A 19 15.48 25.64 -19.16
C GLU A 19 15.93 25.70 -17.71
N CYS A 20 17.16 25.26 -17.43
CA CYS A 20 17.65 25.27 -16.06
C CYS A 20 17.93 26.71 -15.60
N PRO A 21 17.35 27.20 -14.50
CA PRO A 21 17.54 28.57 -14.07
C PRO A 21 18.98 28.88 -13.62
N LYS A 22 19.75 27.84 -13.24
CA LYS A 22 21.14 27.96 -12.76
C LYS A 22 22.16 28.03 -13.91
N CYS A 23 22.14 27.07 -14.84
CA CYS A 23 23.10 27.05 -15.95
C CYS A 23 22.58 27.63 -17.27
N LYS A 24 21.30 28.02 -17.33
CA LYS A 24 20.62 28.58 -18.53
C LYS A 24 20.62 27.68 -19.76
N ASN A 25 20.99 26.41 -19.60
CA ASN A 25 20.96 25.42 -20.67
C ASN A 25 19.56 24.78 -20.81
N PHE A 26 19.25 24.35 -22.04
CA PHE A 26 18.00 23.67 -22.39
C PHE A 26 18.19 22.16 -22.41
N PHE A 27 17.21 21.42 -21.89
CA PHE A 27 17.22 19.96 -21.82
C PHE A 27 15.91 19.41 -22.35
N HIS A 28 15.98 18.37 -23.19
CA HIS A 28 14.82 17.53 -23.49
C HIS A 28 14.28 16.91 -22.21
N LEU A 29 12.96 16.75 -22.12
CA LEU A 29 12.34 16.14 -20.96
C LEU A 29 12.90 14.74 -20.66
N ASP A 30 13.03 13.91 -21.70
CA ASP A 30 13.57 12.55 -21.66
C ASP A 30 15.04 12.50 -21.22
N CYS A 31 15.74 13.63 -21.34
CA CYS A 31 17.12 13.78 -20.89
C CYS A 31 17.23 14.17 -19.41
N THR A 32 16.11 14.40 -18.71
CA THR A 32 16.06 14.77 -17.29
C THR A 32 15.43 13.67 -16.44
N SER A 33 15.67 13.70 -15.13
CA SER A 33 15.00 12.82 -14.16
C SER A 33 13.52 13.15 -13.89
N ILE A 34 12.96 14.17 -14.56
CA ILE A 34 11.57 14.61 -14.38
C ILE A 34 10.70 13.83 -15.36
N GLY A 35 9.89 12.91 -14.85
CA GLY A 35 8.97 12.13 -15.68
C GLY A 35 7.94 13.02 -16.41
N GLU A 36 7.60 12.63 -17.64
CA GLU A 36 6.71 13.38 -18.54
C GLU A 36 5.37 13.75 -17.92
N LYS A 37 4.70 12.76 -17.29
CA LYS A 37 3.43 12.97 -16.59
C LYS A 37 3.54 14.02 -15.48
N PHE A 38 4.67 14.04 -14.75
CA PHE A 38 4.87 14.99 -13.66
C PHE A 38 5.14 16.40 -14.20
N PHE A 39 5.90 16.53 -15.28
CA PHE A 39 6.18 17.83 -15.89
C PHE A 39 4.92 18.55 -16.35
N PHE A 40 3.97 17.85 -16.97
CA PHE A 40 2.72 18.45 -17.42
C PHE A 40 1.78 18.86 -16.27
N LEU A 41 1.92 18.26 -15.10
CA LEU A 41 1.20 18.64 -13.88
C LEU A 41 1.80 19.84 -13.15
N LEU A 42 3.04 20.24 -13.49
CA LEU A 42 3.66 21.42 -12.88
C LEU A 42 3.11 22.71 -13.49
N ASP A 43 2.77 23.66 -12.62
CA ASP A 43 2.44 25.04 -13.01
C ASP A 43 3.64 25.71 -13.70
N VAL A 44 3.37 26.71 -14.55
CA VAL A 44 4.40 27.43 -15.33
C VAL A 44 5.52 27.97 -14.43
N GLU A 45 5.19 28.50 -13.25
CA GLU A 45 6.17 29.01 -12.29
C GLU A 45 7.08 27.92 -11.73
N LYS A 46 6.55 26.71 -11.47
CA LYS A 46 7.32 25.56 -10.97
C LYS A 46 8.23 24.99 -12.05
N ARG A 47 7.77 24.97 -13.31
CA ARG A 47 8.61 24.59 -14.46
C ARG A 47 9.81 25.52 -14.61
N LYS A 48 9.62 26.83 -14.47
CA LYS A 48 10.71 27.83 -14.49
C LYS A 48 11.73 27.67 -13.35
N LYS A 49 11.36 27.01 -12.25
CA LYS A 49 12.23 26.74 -11.10
C LYS A 49 12.93 25.38 -11.16
N CYS A 50 12.66 24.54 -12.16
CA CYS A 50 13.26 23.20 -12.25
C CYS A 50 14.76 23.25 -12.57
N LEU A 51 15.57 22.64 -11.72
CA LEU A 51 17.00 22.47 -11.95
C LEU A 51 17.25 21.24 -12.83
N CYS A 52 18.22 21.32 -13.75
CA CYS A 52 18.67 20.15 -14.49
C CYS A 52 19.45 19.20 -13.57
N ASP A 53 19.56 17.94 -13.97
CA ASP A 53 20.24 16.90 -13.19
C ASP A 53 21.68 17.30 -12.82
N TYR A 54 22.45 17.84 -13.77
CA TYR A 54 23.82 18.34 -13.50
C TYR A 54 23.87 19.38 -12.37
N CYS A 55 22.99 20.38 -12.42
CA CYS A 55 22.93 21.43 -11.40
C CYS A 55 22.35 20.94 -10.06
N LYS A 56 21.47 19.93 -10.11
CA LYS A 56 20.86 19.30 -8.94
C LYS A 56 21.89 18.47 -8.16
N TYR A 57 22.75 17.73 -8.84
CA TYR A 57 23.73 16.84 -8.20
C TYR A 57 25.08 17.50 -7.88
N GLN A 58 25.44 18.63 -8.50
CA GLN A 58 26.65 19.40 -8.14
C GLN A 58 26.65 20.00 -6.71
N LYS A 59 25.51 20.00 -6.00
CA LYS A 59 25.43 20.47 -4.60
C LYS A 59 25.60 19.35 -3.57
N LEU A 60 25.78 18.11 -3.99
CA LEU A 60 26.21 17.07 -3.06
C LEU A 60 27.70 17.31 -2.77
N PRO A 61 28.12 17.45 -1.50
CA PRO A 61 29.52 17.61 -1.17
C PRO A 61 30.29 16.45 -1.81
N ASN A 62 31.35 16.78 -2.55
CA ASN A 62 32.30 15.81 -3.10
C ASN A 62 32.79 14.93 -1.94
N PHE A 63 32.28 13.70 -1.85
CA PHE A 63 32.87 12.64 -1.05
C PHE A 63 33.97 11.96 -1.88
N ASP A 64 34.94 12.75 -2.33
CA ASP A 64 36.19 12.24 -2.86
C ASP A 64 37.28 12.48 -1.82
N GLN A 65 37.80 11.37 -1.29
CA GLN A 65 39.16 11.20 -0.78
C GLN A 65 39.59 12.01 0.46
N LEU A 66 38.94 11.75 1.60
CA LEU A 66 39.63 11.90 2.89
C LEU A 66 39.70 10.56 3.60
N ASN A 67 40.94 10.10 3.81
CA ASN A 67 41.34 9.03 4.71
C ASN A 67 40.65 9.17 6.06
N ILE A 68 39.62 8.37 6.31
CA ILE A 68 39.08 8.19 7.66
C ILE A 68 39.90 7.07 8.31
N ASN A 69 40.86 7.47 9.14
CA ASN A 69 41.40 6.59 10.18
C ASN A 69 40.23 6.15 11.06
N ILE A 70 39.88 4.86 10.99
CA ILE A 70 38.94 4.23 11.91
C ILE A 70 39.69 4.07 13.25
N PRO A 71 39.30 4.75 14.34
CA PRO A 71 39.85 4.46 15.66
C PRO A 71 39.25 3.13 16.12
N THR A 72 40.07 2.09 16.18
CA THR A 72 39.78 0.88 16.93
C THR A 72 40.01 1.16 18.40
N THR A 73 39.02 1.68 19.11
CA THR A 73 38.97 1.58 20.57
C THR A 73 37.58 1.20 21.03
N ASN A 74 37.51 0.00 21.58
CA ASN A 74 36.48 -0.46 22.49
C ASN A 74 36.35 0.57 23.64
N SER A 75 35.19 1.18 23.78
CA SER A 75 34.65 1.56 25.08
C SER A 75 33.12 1.49 24.98
N PHE A 76 32.59 0.34 25.39
CA PHE A 76 31.19 0.24 25.79
C PHE A 76 31.12 0.84 27.18
N ASP A 77 30.52 2.02 27.30
CA ASP A 77 30.01 2.47 28.58
C ASP A 77 28.76 1.66 28.90
N VAL A 78 28.90 0.97 30.02
CA VAL A 78 27.93 0.17 30.75
C VAL A 78 26.82 1.09 31.26
N LEU A 79 25.58 0.71 30.98
CA LEU A 79 24.42 0.97 31.84
C LEU A 79 23.57 -0.31 31.88
N ASP A 80 23.91 -1.22 32.79
CA ASP A 80 23.08 -1.66 33.94
C ASP A 80 21.57 -1.37 33.83
N VAL A 81 20.59 -2.25 34.13
CA VAL A 81 20.38 -3.66 34.57
C VAL A 81 18.88 -3.92 34.22
N ASP A 82 18.34 -5.08 33.84
CA ASP A 82 18.07 -6.32 34.59
C ASP A 82 17.39 -7.34 33.65
N ASP A 83 17.42 -8.62 34.05
CA ASP A 83 16.81 -9.85 33.47
C ASP A 83 17.74 -10.76 32.63
N GLU A 84 18.71 -11.37 33.33
CA GLU A 84 18.82 -12.84 33.57
C GLU A 84 17.73 -13.72 32.90
N TYR A 85 17.93 -14.82 32.16
CA TYR A 85 18.99 -15.84 32.05
C TYR A 85 19.04 -16.35 30.58
N ALA A 86 20.23 -16.58 30.03
CA ALA A 86 20.41 -17.59 28.99
C ALA A 86 21.80 -18.22 29.09
N GLU A 87 21.75 -19.52 29.38
CA GLU A 87 22.82 -20.47 29.59
C GLU A 87 23.77 -20.59 28.37
N PHE A 88 25.07 -20.64 28.64
CA PHE A 88 26.13 -20.78 27.64
C PHE A 88 26.18 -22.21 27.09
N VAL A 89 26.00 -22.37 25.78
CA VAL A 89 26.47 -23.56 25.06
C VAL A 89 27.72 -23.16 24.26
N THR A 90 28.87 -23.61 24.73
CA THR A 90 30.14 -23.55 24.00
C THR A 90 30.18 -24.65 22.94
N PHE A 91 30.39 -24.30 21.66
CA PHE A 91 30.94 -25.22 20.68
C PHE A 91 32.22 -24.67 20.07
N ARG A 92 33.30 -25.44 20.26
CA ARG A 92 34.63 -25.24 19.69
C ARG A 92 34.61 -25.37 18.17
N GLN A 93 35.20 -24.39 17.50
CA GLN A 93 35.78 -24.56 16.16
C GLN A 93 37.01 -25.48 16.23
N LYS A 94 37.21 -26.30 15.19
CA LYS A 94 38.51 -26.41 14.49
C LYS A 94 38.40 -27.19 13.16
N ASN A 95 38.48 -26.43 12.07
CA ASN A 95 39.30 -26.59 10.85
C ASN A 95 39.67 -28.00 10.35
N LYS A 96 39.31 -28.28 9.10
CA LYS A 96 40.12 -29.00 8.08
C LYS A 96 39.64 -28.54 6.68
N LYS A 97 40.40 -27.65 6.04
CA LYS A 97 41.34 -27.90 4.93
C LYS A 97 40.65 -28.12 3.56
N LEU A 98 40.89 -27.14 2.68
CA LEU A 98 40.92 -27.19 1.21
C LEU A 98 41.59 -28.48 0.69
N PRO A 99 41.15 -29.04 -0.45
CA PRO A 99 41.68 -28.65 -1.78
C PRO A 99 40.57 -28.52 -2.85
N GLU A 100 40.63 -27.55 -3.78
CA GLU A 100 41.42 -27.57 -5.02
C GLU A 100 40.99 -28.70 -5.99
N SER A 101 40.04 -28.39 -6.88
CA SER A 101 39.95 -28.78 -8.31
C SER A 101 38.49 -28.71 -8.83
N LEU A 102 38.24 -27.75 -9.71
CA LEU A 102 37.12 -27.82 -10.66
C LEU A 102 37.49 -28.79 -11.77
N PRO A 103 36.49 -29.53 -12.31
CA PRO A 103 36.46 -29.75 -13.73
C PRO A 103 35.19 -29.20 -14.36
N ASP A 104 35.45 -28.52 -15.46
CA ASP A 104 34.59 -28.04 -16.52
C ASP A 104 33.73 -29.19 -17.09
N PHE A 105 32.42 -28.97 -17.22
CA PHE A 105 31.50 -29.90 -17.90
C PHE A 105 30.85 -29.17 -19.08
N SER A 106 31.64 -28.99 -20.14
CA SER A 106 31.12 -28.89 -21.49
C SER A 106 31.84 -29.89 -22.39
N ASP A 107 31.03 -30.76 -22.99
CA ASP A 107 31.27 -31.55 -24.20
C ASP A 107 31.43 -33.07 -24.10
N SER A 108 30.62 -33.69 -24.97
CA SER A 108 30.80 -34.96 -25.69
C SER A 108 30.04 -36.21 -25.23
N PHE A 109 28.92 -36.46 -25.92
CA PHE A 109 28.78 -37.55 -26.90
C PHE A 109 29.55 -38.87 -26.64
N MET A 110 28.83 -39.98 -26.40
CA MET A 110 28.81 -41.22 -27.21
C MET A 110 28.36 -42.45 -26.39
N SER A 111 27.37 -43.15 -26.95
CA SER A 111 27.26 -44.62 -27.09
C SER A 111 27.57 -45.54 -25.90
N THR A 112 26.52 -46.22 -25.42
CA THR A 112 26.63 -47.63 -25.01
C THR A 112 25.46 -48.46 -25.53
N ASN A 113 25.75 -49.20 -26.60
CA ASN A 113 25.22 -50.55 -26.82
C ASN A 113 25.34 -51.37 -25.54
N THR A 114 24.31 -52.12 -25.14
CA THR A 114 24.42 -53.56 -24.84
C THR A 114 23.05 -54.19 -24.50
N HIS A 115 22.85 -55.37 -25.11
CA HIS A 115 21.89 -56.43 -24.77
C HIS A 115 20.43 -56.34 -25.23
N SER A 116 20.31 -56.53 -26.54
CA SER A 116 19.38 -57.46 -27.18
C SER A 116 19.13 -58.72 -26.34
N ARG A 117 17.89 -58.90 -25.89
CA ARG A 117 17.31 -60.22 -25.63
C ARG A 117 16.05 -60.36 -26.49
N SER A 118 16.21 -61.16 -27.54
CA SER A 118 15.20 -61.61 -28.47
C SER A 118 14.04 -62.30 -27.76
N LEU A 119 12.88 -61.64 -27.72
CA LEU A 119 11.61 -62.33 -27.63
C LEU A 119 11.07 -62.50 -29.05
N ASN A 120 11.30 -63.70 -29.57
CA ASN A 120 10.57 -64.25 -30.70
C ASN A 120 9.08 -64.29 -30.35
N LEU A 121 8.33 -63.24 -30.68
CA LEU A 121 6.89 -63.36 -30.89
C LEU A 121 6.66 -63.56 -32.38
N GLN A 122 6.43 -64.82 -32.72
CA GLN A 122 6.02 -65.24 -34.05
C GLN A 122 4.76 -64.49 -34.46
N LYS A 123 4.90 -63.82 -35.60
CA LYS A 123 3.88 -63.39 -36.53
C LYS A 123 2.68 -64.34 -36.55
N THR A 124 1.58 -63.93 -35.93
CA THR A 124 0.25 -64.19 -36.49
C THR A 124 -0.24 -62.86 -37.06
N SER A 125 0.19 -62.62 -38.30
CA SER A 125 -0.34 -61.61 -39.19
C SER A 125 -1.80 -61.95 -39.51
N ARG A 126 -2.72 -61.51 -38.64
CA ARG A 126 -4.07 -61.18 -39.07
C ARG A 126 -4.04 -59.72 -39.45
N SER A 127 -4.14 -59.49 -40.75
CA SER A 127 -4.41 -58.19 -41.37
C SER A 127 -5.47 -57.45 -40.58
N LEU A 128 -5.04 -56.47 -39.80
CA LEU A 128 -5.92 -55.42 -39.31
C LEU A 128 -6.31 -54.56 -40.54
N PRO A 129 -7.58 -54.18 -40.67
CA PRO A 129 -8.00 -53.34 -41.77
C PRO A 129 -7.24 -52.01 -41.73
N ASP A 130 -6.90 -51.48 -42.92
CA ASP A 130 -6.29 -50.16 -43.14
C ASP A 130 -7.22 -49.01 -42.69
N ASP A 131 -7.58 -48.96 -41.40
CA ASP A 131 -8.35 -47.87 -40.80
C ASP A 131 -7.46 -46.65 -40.43
N ASP A 132 -6.13 -46.77 -40.55
CA ASP A 132 -5.16 -45.71 -40.18
C ASP A 132 -5.32 -44.41 -40.98
N LEU A 133 -5.84 -44.46 -42.21
CA LEU A 133 -5.99 -43.26 -43.03
C LEU A 133 -7.10 -42.33 -42.50
N ARG A 134 -8.17 -42.91 -41.93
CA ARG A 134 -9.31 -42.13 -41.43
C ARG A 134 -8.98 -41.44 -40.12
N ASP A 135 -8.24 -42.12 -39.25
CA ASP A 135 -7.76 -41.55 -37.99
C ASP A 135 -6.75 -40.42 -38.24
N CYS A 136 -5.89 -40.55 -39.27
CA CYS A 136 -4.96 -39.49 -39.64
C CYS A 136 -5.68 -38.21 -40.10
N LEU A 137 -6.76 -38.32 -40.89
CA LEU A 137 -7.56 -37.18 -41.33
C LEU A 137 -8.29 -36.52 -40.14
N MET A 138 -8.88 -37.32 -39.25
CA MET A 138 -9.56 -36.81 -38.05
C MET A 138 -8.59 -36.09 -37.10
N ILE A 139 -7.37 -36.62 -36.93
CA ILE A 139 -6.33 -35.96 -36.12
C ILE A 139 -5.90 -34.63 -36.74
N GLN A 140 -5.83 -34.55 -38.08
CA GLN A 140 -5.50 -33.31 -38.76
C GLN A 140 -6.59 -32.26 -38.59
N GLU A 141 -7.87 -32.63 -38.78
CA GLU A 141 -9.02 -31.74 -38.55
C GLU A 141 -9.04 -31.23 -37.10
N LEU A 142 -8.80 -32.10 -36.12
CA LEU A 142 -8.72 -31.69 -34.71
C LEU A 142 -7.56 -30.73 -34.43
N LYS A 143 -6.41 -30.90 -35.10
CA LYS A 143 -5.28 -29.95 -34.96
C LYS A 143 -5.61 -28.58 -35.54
N GLU A 144 -6.26 -28.54 -36.69
CA GLU A 144 -6.72 -27.30 -37.32
C GLU A 144 -7.76 -26.59 -36.45
N GLU A 145 -8.69 -27.34 -35.86
CA GLU A 145 -9.69 -26.84 -34.91
C GLU A 145 -9.04 -26.23 -33.65
N VAL A 146 -8.08 -26.94 -33.05
CA VAL A 146 -7.34 -26.44 -31.87
C VAL A 146 -6.56 -25.16 -32.19
N LEU A 147 -5.97 -25.07 -33.38
CA LEU A 147 -5.28 -23.85 -33.83
C LEU A 147 -6.26 -22.69 -34.05
N ARG A 148 -7.44 -22.96 -34.63
CA ARG A 148 -8.49 -21.96 -34.79
C ARG A 148 -8.96 -21.43 -33.43
N LEU A 149 -9.32 -22.32 -32.50
CA LEU A 149 -9.76 -21.96 -31.16
C LEU A 149 -8.70 -21.19 -30.36
N ARG A 150 -7.41 -21.55 -30.48
CA ARG A 150 -6.32 -20.78 -29.87
C ARG A 150 -6.23 -19.36 -30.43
N THR A 151 -6.45 -19.21 -31.73
CA THR A 151 -6.42 -17.89 -32.38
C THR A 151 -7.61 -17.04 -31.94
N GLU A 152 -8.81 -17.62 -31.88
CA GLU A 152 -10.02 -16.97 -31.37
C GLU A 152 -9.83 -16.52 -29.91
N LEU A 153 -9.24 -17.36 -29.05
CA LEU A 153 -8.95 -17.03 -27.66
C LEU A 153 -7.96 -15.86 -27.53
N ILE A 154 -6.92 -15.80 -28.37
CA ILE A 154 -5.98 -14.66 -28.41
C ILE A 154 -6.69 -13.37 -28.83
N ILE A 155 -7.61 -13.44 -29.81
CA ILE A 155 -8.39 -12.29 -30.26
C ILE A 155 -9.32 -11.81 -29.14
N ALA A 156 -10.05 -12.72 -28.49
CA ALA A 156 -10.94 -12.41 -27.37
C ALA A 156 -10.17 -11.76 -26.20
N ASN A 157 -8.99 -12.27 -25.85
CA ASN A 157 -8.17 -11.67 -24.79
C ASN A 157 -7.71 -10.24 -25.13
N LYS A 158 -7.33 -9.97 -26.39
CA LYS A 158 -7.01 -8.61 -26.85
C LYS A 158 -8.22 -7.68 -26.78
N GLU A 159 -9.42 -8.19 -27.04
CA GLU A 159 -10.66 -7.43 -26.90
C GLU A 159 -10.94 -7.09 -25.44
N VAL A 160 -10.78 -8.04 -24.52
CA VAL A 160 -10.89 -7.81 -23.07
C VAL A 160 -9.90 -6.74 -22.59
N ASP A 161 -8.65 -6.77 -23.05
CA ASP A 161 -7.65 -5.74 -22.73
C ASP A 161 -8.06 -4.36 -23.25
N ASN A 162 -8.60 -4.27 -24.47
CA ASN A 162 -9.11 -3.03 -25.04
C ASN A 162 -10.34 -2.49 -24.26
N LEU A 163 -11.23 -3.37 -23.83
CA LEU A 163 -12.37 -3.02 -22.98
C LEU A 163 -11.90 -2.49 -21.62
N ASN A 164 -10.90 -3.14 -21.00
CA ASN A 164 -10.29 -2.69 -19.75
C ASN A 164 -9.67 -1.28 -19.88
N ILE A 165 -8.97 -1.00 -20.98
CA ILE A 165 -8.44 0.34 -21.27
C ILE A 165 -9.59 1.36 -21.40
N THR A 166 -10.70 0.98 -22.04
CA THR A 166 -11.87 1.84 -22.23
C THR A 166 -12.58 2.13 -20.91
N ILE A 167 -12.77 1.12 -20.05
CA ILE A 167 -13.33 1.27 -18.70
C ILE A 167 -12.48 2.25 -17.88
N ARG A 168 -11.15 2.12 -17.90
CA ARG A 168 -10.24 3.06 -17.22
C ARG A 168 -10.39 4.50 -17.72
N LYS A 169 -10.54 4.69 -19.03
CA LYS A 169 -10.78 6.03 -19.63
C LYS A 169 -12.13 6.61 -19.21
N LEU A 170 -13.19 5.80 -19.19
CA LEU A 170 -14.52 6.22 -18.77
C LEU A 170 -14.56 6.59 -17.28
N ASN A 171 -13.95 5.78 -16.41
CA ASN A 171 -13.85 6.08 -14.97
C ASN A 171 -13.12 7.41 -14.71
N LYS A 172 -12.08 7.72 -15.50
CA LYS A 172 -11.41 9.02 -15.42
C LYS A 172 -12.34 10.17 -15.80
N LYS A 173 -13.14 10.03 -16.86
CA LYS A 173 -14.13 11.04 -17.28
C LYS A 173 -15.24 11.22 -16.24
N ILE A 174 -15.73 10.14 -15.64
CA ILE A 174 -16.73 10.18 -14.55
C ILE A 174 -16.17 11.01 -13.39
N LEU A 175 -14.94 10.72 -12.96
CA LEU A 175 -14.30 11.42 -11.85
C LEU A 175 -14.02 12.92 -12.16
N GLU A 176 -13.74 13.26 -13.43
CA GLU A 176 -13.65 14.64 -13.89
C GLU A 176 -15.02 15.36 -13.85
N GLN A 177 -16.09 14.70 -14.28
CA GLN A 177 -17.45 15.23 -14.22
C GLN A 177 -17.94 15.42 -12.77
N GLU A 178 -17.64 14.48 -11.87
CA GLU A 178 -17.96 14.59 -10.45
C GLU A 178 -17.29 15.82 -9.80
N LYS A 179 -16.03 16.10 -10.16
CA LYS A 179 -15.33 17.31 -9.72
C LYS A 179 -16.02 18.58 -10.21
N ILE A 180 -16.44 18.61 -11.47
CA ILE A 180 -17.16 19.74 -12.06
C ILE A 180 -18.51 19.95 -11.34
N ILE A 181 -19.29 18.89 -11.12
CA ILE A 181 -20.56 18.94 -10.38
C ILE A 181 -20.34 19.47 -8.96
N LYS A 182 -19.27 19.05 -8.28
CA LYS A 182 -18.92 19.53 -6.95
C LYS A 182 -18.65 21.04 -6.94
N ILE A 183 -17.92 21.55 -7.93
CA ILE A 183 -17.64 22.99 -8.08
C ILE A 183 -18.94 23.78 -8.31
N TYR A 184 -19.82 23.32 -9.20
CA TYR A 184 -21.11 23.98 -9.45
C TYR A 184 -22.01 24.00 -8.20
N LYS A 185 -22.01 22.92 -7.41
CA LYS A 185 -22.76 22.87 -6.15
C LYS A 185 -22.25 23.88 -5.12
N THR A 186 -20.93 24.12 -5.05
CA THR A 186 -20.37 25.13 -4.14
C THR A 186 -20.71 26.56 -4.56
N VAL A 187 -20.62 26.88 -5.86
CA VAL A 187 -20.92 28.24 -6.36
C VAL A 187 -22.41 28.59 -6.17
N SER A 188 -23.31 27.63 -6.39
CA SER A 188 -24.76 27.86 -6.26
C SER A 188 -25.23 28.15 -4.83
N ILE A 189 -24.47 27.79 -3.79
CA ILE A 189 -24.89 27.97 -2.38
C ILE A 189 -24.49 29.36 -1.88
N ASP A 190 -23.37 29.91 -2.36
CA ASP A 190 -22.88 31.22 -1.92
C ASP A 190 -23.67 32.38 -2.53
N ASP A 191 -24.17 32.22 -3.77
CA ASP A 191 -24.99 33.24 -4.43
C ASP A 191 -26.41 33.37 -3.82
N VAL A 192 -26.92 32.32 -3.17
CA VAL A 192 -28.28 32.34 -2.57
C VAL A 192 -28.28 33.02 -1.18
N LYS A 193 -27.13 33.09 -0.50
CA LYS A 193 -27.05 33.70 0.85
C LYS A 193 -26.87 35.23 0.86
N LEU A 194 -26.75 35.88 -0.30
CA LEU A 194 -26.53 37.33 -0.42
C LEU A 194 -27.79 38.17 -0.75
N ARG A 195 -28.97 37.55 -0.88
CA ARG A 195 -30.25 38.29 -0.98
C ARG A 195 -31.07 38.16 0.30
N LYS A 196 -30.70 38.91 1.34
CA LYS A 196 -31.67 39.25 2.40
C LYS A 196 -32.60 40.34 1.84
N PRO A 197 -33.93 40.16 1.90
CA PRO A 197 -34.86 41.21 1.50
C PRO A 197 -34.77 42.34 2.53
N ALA A 198 -34.40 43.53 2.05
CA ALA A 198 -34.54 44.76 2.82
C ALA A 198 -36.05 45.01 2.99
N ASN A 199 -36.59 44.66 4.16
CA ASN A 199 -37.93 45.09 4.57
C ASN A 199 -37.84 45.90 5.85
N ASN A 200 -38.27 47.15 5.67
CA ASN A 200 -38.49 48.20 6.65
C ASN A 200 -39.30 47.72 7.85
N SER A 201 -38.91 48.13 9.05
CA SER A 201 -39.82 48.27 10.18
C SER A 201 -39.34 49.41 11.09
N TYR A 202 -40.15 50.46 11.12
CA TYR A 202 -40.04 51.65 11.94
C TYR A 202 -40.59 51.39 13.37
N ASN A 203 -40.11 52.20 14.31
CA ASN A 203 -40.77 52.73 15.52
C ASN A 203 -40.48 52.13 16.93
N SER A 204 -39.79 52.98 17.71
CA SER A 204 -40.16 53.50 19.05
C SER A 204 -39.71 52.80 20.34
N THR A 205 -38.79 53.50 21.04
CA THR A 205 -38.55 53.61 22.51
C THR A 205 -39.84 54.03 23.30
N PRO A 206 -39.93 54.10 24.67
CA PRO A 206 -38.86 54.48 25.64
C PRO A 206 -38.91 53.96 27.13
N LEU A 207 -37.83 54.28 27.86
CA LEU A 207 -37.68 54.75 29.27
C LEU A 207 -38.03 53.91 30.54
N SER A 208 -37.07 53.95 31.50
CA SER A 208 -37.14 54.12 32.99
C SER A 208 -36.28 53.09 33.76
N LYS A 209 -35.59 53.32 34.89
CA LYS A 209 -35.10 54.43 35.74
C LYS A 209 -34.05 53.81 36.73
N PRO A 210 -33.21 54.59 37.46
CA PRO A 210 -32.02 54.13 38.19
C PRO A 210 -32.18 54.04 39.74
N LYS A 211 -31.30 53.31 40.46
CA LYS A 211 -31.15 53.43 41.93
C LYS A 211 -29.74 53.07 42.50
N LYS A 212 -29.09 54.12 43.01
CA LYS A 212 -28.32 54.32 44.27
C LYS A 212 -27.21 53.34 44.74
N GLN A 213 -25.97 53.86 44.65
CA GLN A 213 -24.91 54.02 45.68
C GLN A 213 -24.98 53.24 47.01
N LYS A 214 -23.84 52.64 47.40
CA LYS A 214 -23.26 52.75 48.75
C LYS A 214 -21.73 52.67 48.74
N THR A 215 -21.13 53.64 49.41
CA THR A 215 -19.72 53.95 49.67
C THR A 215 -19.19 53.25 50.94
N LYS A 216 -17.92 52.82 50.93
CA LYS A 216 -16.94 52.72 52.05
C LYS A 216 -15.56 52.67 51.38
N SER A 217 -14.59 53.61 51.41
CA SER A 217 -13.97 54.51 52.40
C SER A 217 -12.90 53.85 53.30
N PHE A 218 -11.65 54.34 53.12
CA PHE A 218 -10.48 54.37 54.04
C PHE A 218 -9.69 53.05 54.28
N LYS A 219 -8.34 52.98 54.27
CA LYS A 219 -7.24 53.96 54.51
C LYS A 219 -5.91 53.57 53.76
N PRO A 220 -4.90 54.46 53.74
CA PRO A 220 -3.66 54.38 52.96
C PRO A 220 -2.39 54.07 53.80
N ASP A 221 -1.30 53.66 53.14
CA ASP A 221 0.09 53.94 53.54
C ASP A 221 0.98 53.97 52.28
N THR A 222 1.63 55.06 51.83
CA THR A 222 2.73 55.93 52.34
C THR A 222 4.16 55.41 52.05
N ARG A 223 4.70 55.88 50.90
CA ARG A 223 6.05 56.45 50.63
C ARG A 223 7.34 55.61 50.44
N HIS A 224 8.18 56.23 49.58
CA HIS A 224 9.64 56.13 49.33
C HIS A 224 10.06 55.15 48.20
N SER A 225 10.95 55.47 47.25
CA SER A 225 11.81 56.63 46.99
C SER A 225 12.19 56.61 45.48
N SER A 226 12.14 57.76 44.79
CA SER A 226 13.30 58.48 44.19
C SER A 226 14.33 57.65 43.40
N GLY A 227 14.44 57.93 42.11
CA GLY A 227 15.59 57.54 41.27
C GLY A 227 15.50 58.13 39.86
N CYS A 228 15.85 59.41 39.74
CA CYS A 228 16.10 60.13 38.49
C CYS A 228 17.30 59.54 37.75
N VAL A 229 17.21 59.28 36.44
CA VAL A 229 18.21 59.68 35.43
C VAL A 229 17.53 59.81 34.06
N GLU A 230 17.79 60.96 33.46
CA GLU A 230 17.42 61.45 32.14
C GLU A 230 18.49 60.97 31.12
N GLN A 231 18.08 60.64 29.89
CA GLN A 231 18.67 61.14 28.62
C GLN A 231 18.78 60.16 27.43
N ILE A 232 18.35 60.74 26.30
CA ILE A 232 18.84 60.60 24.92
C ILE A 232 18.24 59.51 24.00
N LYS A 233 17.65 60.08 22.93
CA LYS A 233 17.12 59.51 21.69
C LYS A 233 18.20 58.88 20.81
N LEU A 234 17.89 57.72 20.24
CA LEU A 234 18.23 57.30 18.86
C LEU A 234 17.16 56.25 18.50
N LYS A 235 16.09 56.56 17.75
CA LYS A 235 15.99 56.73 16.30
C LYS A 235 16.70 55.64 15.49
N GLU A 236 16.17 54.42 15.55
CA GLU A 236 16.18 53.50 14.41
C GLU A 236 14.76 53.02 14.11
N THR A 237 14.31 53.38 12.92
CA THR A 237 13.00 53.07 12.35
C THR A 237 13.07 51.65 11.79
N LEU A 238 12.59 50.66 12.55
CA LEU A 238 12.29 49.33 12.02
C LEU A 238 10.83 49.30 11.55
N PRO A 239 10.52 48.88 10.31
CA PRO A 239 9.16 48.54 9.97
C PRO A 239 8.82 47.21 10.67
N ALA A 240 7.94 47.31 11.66
CA ALA A 240 7.27 46.17 12.26
C ALA A 240 6.26 45.60 11.24
N THR A 241 6.73 44.74 10.34
CA THR A 241 5.85 43.85 9.60
C THR A 241 5.47 42.72 10.53
N GLN A 242 4.19 42.72 10.94
CA GLN A 242 3.60 41.66 11.72
C GLN A 242 3.84 40.31 11.02
N PRO A 243 4.19 39.24 11.74
CA PRO A 243 4.09 37.91 11.17
C PRO A 243 2.60 37.60 11.03
N GLU A 244 2.09 37.67 9.80
CA GLU A 244 0.83 37.02 9.46
C GLU A 244 0.91 35.58 9.94
N LYS A 245 0.05 35.25 10.90
CA LYS A 245 -0.25 33.88 11.27
C LYS A 245 -0.80 33.18 10.03
N ILE A 246 0.08 32.54 9.27
CA ILE A 246 -0.30 31.49 8.33
C ILE A 246 -0.78 30.33 9.20
N VAL A 247 -2.06 30.37 9.53
CA VAL A 247 -2.80 29.22 10.03
C VAL A 247 -2.76 28.20 8.91
N ASN A 248 -2.05 27.11 9.19
CA ASN A 248 -1.80 26.01 8.27
C ASN A 248 -3.12 25.23 8.11
N ASP A 249 -3.96 25.68 7.17
CA ASP A 249 -5.30 25.15 6.90
C ASP A 249 -5.25 23.87 6.02
N ARG A 250 -4.40 22.91 6.43
CA ARG A 250 -4.20 21.63 5.75
C ARG A 250 -4.57 20.41 6.60
N SER A 251 -5.13 20.62 7.78
CA SER A 251 -5.50 19.52 8.70
C SER A 251 -7.00 19.33 8.90
N ARG A 252 -7.87 19.97 8.10
CA ARG A 252 -9.34 19.84 8.21
C ARG A 252 -10.04 19.07 7.10
N PHE A 253 -9.35 18.70 6.02
CA PHE A 253 -10.02 18.12 4.84
C PHE A 253 -10.29 16.61 4.87
N TYR A 254 -9.93 15.90 5.95
CA TYR A 254 -10.28 14.48 6.14
C TYR A 254 -11.36 14.22 7.19
N ALA A 255 -11.81 15.24 7.94
CA ALA A 255 -12.88 15.09 8.93
C ALA A 255 -14.29 15.28 8.33
N GLU A 256 -14.45 15.97 7.20
CA GLU A 256 -15.78 16.30 6.66
C GLU A 256 -16.33 15.30 5.63
N SER A 257 -15.54 14.31 5.19
CA SER A 257 -16.08 13.19 4.41
C SER A 257 -16.77 12.12 5.29
N LEU A 258 -16.67 12.24 6.62
CA LEU A 258 -17.33 11.38 7.60
C LEU A 258 -18.60 12.02 8.22
N ALA A 259 -18.90 13.29 7.91
CA ALA A 259 -20.01 14.04 8.53
C ALA A 259 -21.29 14.13 7.68
N SER A 260 -21.32 13.55 6.46
CA SER A 260 -22.49 13.54 5.58
C SER A 260 -23.17 12.17 5.47
N LYS A 261 -23.36 11.50 6.62
CA LYS A 261 -24.37 10.45 6.80
C LYS A 261 -25.33 10.85 7.91
N THR A 262 -26.15 11.86 7.65
CA THR A 262 -27.33 12.14 8.48
C THR A 262 -28.46 11.17 8.14
N LYS A 263 -28.64 10.22 9.07
CA LYS A 263 -29.92 9.63 9.53
C LYS A 263 -30.83 8.99 8.48
N THR A 264 -30.62 7.69 8.27
CA THR A 264 -31.71 6.74 7.99
C THR A 264 -31.40 5.40 8.67
N SER A 265 -32.22 5.07 9.68
CA SER A 265 -32.39 3.81 10.40
C SER A 265 -31.14 3.03 10.86
N GLU A 266 -30.96 3.02 12.17
CA GLU A 266 -30.16 2.08 12.96
C GLU A 266 -30.49 0.62 12.60
N GLY A 267 -29.73 0.04 11.68
CA GLY A 267 -29.49 -1.39 11.61
C GLY A 267 -28.10 -1.64 12.16
N THR A 268 -27.98 -1.85 13.48
CA THR A 268 -26.72 -2.28 14.10
C THR A 268 -26.26 -3.56 13.39
N CYS A 269 -25.20 -3.48 12.59
CA CYS A 269 -24.52 -4.64 12.03
C CYS A 269 -23.99 -5.43 13.23
N LYS A 270 -24.72 -6.47 13.64
CA LYS A 270 -24.30 -7.36 14.71
C LYS A 270 -23.12 -8.15 14.14
N TYR A 271 -21.90 -7.73 14.48
CA TYR A 271 -20.69 -8.52 14.28
C TYR A 271 -20.98 -9.97 14.68
N SER A 272 -20.68 -10.91 13.79
CA SER A 272 -20.86 -12.33 14.09
C SER A 272 -19.94 -12.68 15.27
N PRO A 273 -20.46 -13.18 16.42
CA PRO A 273 -19.72 -13.16 17.69
C PRO A 273 -18.45 -14.03 17.76
N ASN A 274 -18.09 -14.79 16.72
CA ASN A 274 -17.16 -15.92 16.85
C ASN A 274 -16.10 -16.01 15.73
N ARG A 275 -15.67 -14.90 15.12
CA ARG A 275 -14.53 -14.97 14.19
C ARG A 275 -13.21 -15.14 14.95
N LYS A 276 -12.39 -16.10 14.50
CA LYS A 276 -11.03 -16.28 14.99
C LYS A 276 -10.09 -15.38 14.17
N LEU A 277 -9.16 -14.72 14.87
CA LEU A 277 -8.11 -13.93 14.25
C LEU A 277 -6.75 -14.55 14.58
N CYS A 278 -6.10 -15.16 13.59
CA CYS A 278 -4.71 -15.57 13.70
C CYS A 278 -3.81 -14.41 13.26
N ILE A 279 -2.83 -14.05 14.07
CA ILE A 279 -1.79 -13.09 13.69
C ILE A 279 -0.46 -13.81 13.73
N ILE A 280 0.29 -13.78 12.64
CA ILE A 280 1.64 -14.32 12.58
C ILE A 280 2.57 -13.17 12.20
N SER A 281 3.52 -12.87 13.07
CA SER A 281 4.39 -11.68 12.89
C SER A 281 5.85 -12.01 13.13
N SER A 282 6.74 -11.45 12.30
CA SER A 282 8.19 -11.52 12.51
C SER A 282 8.80 -10.25 13.12
N ILE A 283 7.94 -9.34 13.61
CA ILE A 283 8.36 -8.09 14.24
C ILE A 283 8.98 -8.37 15.62
N ARG A 284 10.19 -7.85 15.82
CA ARG A 284 10.95 -8.01 17.07
C ARG A 284 10.38 -7.25 18.27
N SER A 285 9.47 -6.29 18.08
CA SER A 285 8.98 -5.44 19.18
C SER A 285 7.88 -6.11 20.02
N ASN A 286 8.10 -6.24 21.34
CA ASN A 286 7.05 -6.66 22.30
C ASN A 286 5.83 -5.74 22.26
N LYS A 287 6.02 -4.45 21.95
CA LYS A 287 4.96 -3.43 21.96
C LYS A 287 3.88 -3.70 20.91
N MET A 288 4.23 -4.35 19.80
CA MET A 288 3.26 -4.72 18.75
C MET A 288 2.22 -5.70 19.29
N ALA A 289 2.66 -6.76 19.98
CA ALA A 289 1.76 -7.78 20.54
C ALA A 289 0.77 -7.19 21.56
N ALA A 290 1.26 -6.35 22.48
CA ALA A 290 0.41 -5.68 23.46
C ALA A 290 -0.62 -4.74 22.79
N THR A 291 -0.18 -3.99 21.77
CA THR A 291 -1.08 -3.07 21.05
C THR A 291 -2.13 -3.82 20.25
N LEU A 292 -1.76 -4.94 19.61
CA LEU A 292 -2.68 -5.81 18.88
C LEU A 292 -3.77 -6.39 19.78
N ARG A 293 -3.40 -6.96 20.93
CA ARG A 293 -4.37 -7.50 21.89
C ARG A 293 -5.36 -6.44 22.36
N ASN A 294 -4.87 -5.24 22.65
CA ASN A 294 -5.73 -4.14 23.08
C ASN A 294 -6.63 -3.60 21.95
N HIS A 295 -6.18 -3.69 20.69
CA HIS A 295 -6.96 -3.19 19.55
C HIS A 295 -8.10 -4.15 19.19
N PHE A 296 -7.85 -5.45 19.27
CA PHE A 296 -8.78 -6.51 18.90
C PHE A 296 -9.38 -7.24 20.11
N GLU A 297 -9.47 -6.58 21.27
CA GLU A 297 -9.84 -7.19 22.57
C GLU A 297 -11.16 -7.98 22.54
N THR A 298 -12.08 -7.64 21.64
CA THR A 298 -13.38 -8.29 21.47
C THR A 298 -13.33 -9.57 20.62
N GLN A 299 -12.20 -9.89 19.99
CA GLN A 299 -12.04 -11.01 19.07
C GLN A 299 -11.28 -12.17 19.71
N ASN A 300 -11.51 -13.40 19.21
CA ASN A 300 -10.73 -14.56 19.60
C ASN A 300 -9.38 -14.56 18.85
N ILE A 301 -8.36 -13.93 19.44
CA ILE A 301 -7.05 -13.76 18.80
C ILE A 301 -6.07 -14.85 19.22
N CYS A 302 -5.44 -15.47 18.23
CA CYS A 302 -4.19 -16.23 18.40
C CYS A 302 -3.02 -15.44 17.81
N HIS A 303 -1.97 -15.15 18.58
CA HIS A 303 -0.80 -14.40 18.09
C HIS A 303 0.48 -15.23 18.14
N TYR A 304 0.96 -15.66 16.97
CA TYR A 304 2.27 -16.28 16.79
C TYR A 304 3.33 -15.23 16.50
N ARG A 305 4.39 -15.21 17.32
CA ARG A 305 5.49 -14.27 17.15
C ARG A 305 6.80 -15.00 16.89
N ILE A 306 7.46 -14.61 15.81
CA ILE A 306 8.72 -15.19 15.36
C ILE A 306 9.81 -14.11 15.42
N THR A 307 10.43 -13.96 16.58
CA THR A 307 11.40 -12.89 16.82
C THR A 307 12.65 -13.07 15.95
N GLY A 308 12.89 -12.11 15.04
CA GLY A 308 14.08 -12.12 14.20
C GLY A 308 14.10 -13.20 13.12
N GLY A 309 12.97 -13.88 12.89
CA GLY A 309 12.79 -14.72 11.72
C GLY A 309 12.61 -13.87 10.45
N GLY A 310 12.98 -14.45 9.31
CA GLY A 310 12.55 -13.98 8.00
C GLY A 310 11.21 -14.56 7.58
N ILE A 311 10.83 -14.33 6.33
CA ILE A 311 9.58 -14.76 5.71
C ILE A 311 9.48 -16.29 5.70
N ASN A 312 10.56 -17.01 5.40
CA ASN A 312 10.51 -18.48 5.40
C ASN A 312 10.18 -19.05 6.79
N GLN A 313 10.72 -18.44 7.85
CA GLN A 313 10.37 -18.82 9.22
C GLN A 313 8.93 -18.39 9.57
N LEU A 314 8.49 -17.21 9.10
CA LEU A 314 7.11 -16.73 9.23
C LEU A 314 6.09 -17.75 8.70
N LEU A 315 6.37 -18.32 7.52
CA LEU A 315 5.53 -19.28 6.81
C LEU A 315 5.68 -20.72 7.30
N SER A 316 6.67 -21.00 8.15
CA SER A 316 6.91 -22.35 8.65
C SER A 316 5.75 -22.84 9.52
N GLY A 317 5.24 -24.04 9.20
CA GLY A 317 4.12 -24.67 9.90
C GLY A 317 2.80 -23.91 9.75
N LEU A 318 2.63 -23.10 8.69
CA LEU A 318 1.42 -22.31 8.48
C LEU A 318 0.16 -23.19 8.43
N GLN A 319 0.22 -24.32 7.74
CA GLN A 319 -0.91 -25.25 7.61
C GLN A 319 -1.38 -25.78 8.97
N THR A 320 -0.44 -26.22 9.83
CA THR A 320 -0.76 -26.70 11.19
C THR A 320 -1.32 -25.58 12.07
N LYS A 321 -0.76 -24.37 11.99
CA LYS A 321 -1.25 -23.22 12.77
C LYS A 321 -2.69 -22.82 12.41
N LEU A 322 -3.13 -23.16 11.21
CA LEU A 322 -4.43 -22.80 10.64
C LEU A 322 -5.35 -24.00 10.44
N GLU A 323 -5.06 -25.15 11.04
CA GLU A 323 -5.85 -26.37 10.83
C GLU A 323 -7.32 -26.23 11.28
N ASP A 324 -7.55 -25.48 12.36
CA ASP A 324 -8.89 -25.25 12.95
C ASP A 324 -9.56 -23.94 12.47
N TYR A 325 -9.00 -23.31 11.44
CA TYR A 325 -9.51 -22.07 10.87
C TYR A 325 -10.41 -22.37 9.67
N THR A 326 -11.35 -21.48 9.37
CA THR A 326 -12.31 -21.61 8.28
C THR A 326 -12.28 -20.39 7.36
N LEU A 327 -13.06 -20.44 6.27
CA LEU A 327 -13.24 -19.31 5.35
C LEU A 327 -13.93 -18.09 6.00
N ASN A 328 -14.43 -18.22 7.22
CA ASN A 328 -14.97 -17.09 7.99
C ASN A 328 -13.93 -16.46 8.93
N ASP A 329 -12.77 -17.09 9.08
CA ASP A 329 -11.69 -16.67 9.96
C ASP A 329 -10.58 -16.00 9.14
N TYR A 330 -9.72 -15.25 9.84
CA TYR A 330 -8.64 -14.50 9.21
C TYR A 330 -7.28 -14.90 9.76
N CYS A 331 -6.29 -14.97 8.87
CA CYS A 331 -4.88 -15.02 9.22
C CYS A 331 -4.17 -13.77 8.70
N ILE A 332 -3.63 -12.95 9.61
CA ILE A 332 -2.84 -11.76 9.29
C ILE A 332 -1.36 -12.12 9.35
N LEU A 333 -0.67 -12.01 8.23
CA LEU A 333 0.78 -12.16 8.12
C LEU A 333 1.46 -10.79 8.14
N ILE A 334 2.14 -10.47 9.23
CA ILE A 334 2.87 -9.22 9.39
C ILE A 334 4.36 -9.45 9.12
N VAL A 335 4.80 -9.03 7.93
CA VAL A 335 6.17 -9.20 7.46
C VAL A 335 7.11 -8.19 8.12
N GLY A 336 8.10 -8.70 8.86
CA GLY A 336 9.12 -7.91 9.55
C GLY A 336 10.31 -7.48 8.67
N GLU A 337 11.32 -6.89 9.30
CA GLU A 337 12.45 -6.25 8.62
C GLU A 337 13.65 -7.17 8.30
N THR A 338 13.65 -8.40 8.81
CA THR A 338 14.83 -9.28 8.84
C THR A 338 15.41 -9.54 7.46
N ASP A 339 14.59 -9.98 6.50
CA ASP A 339 15.06 -10.33 5.15
C ASP A 339 15.58 -9.12 4.37
N PHE A 340 15.09 -7.92 4.67
CA PHE A 340 15.49 -6.70 3.96
C PHE A 340 16.86 -6.18 4.39
N ASN A 341 17.34 -6.64 5.54
CA ASN A 341 18.70 -6.36 5.99
C ASN A 341 19.72 -7.29 5.31
N VAL A 342 19.34 -8.54 5.00
CA VAL A 342 20.29 -9.61 4.59
C VAL A 342 20.09 -10.05 3.14
N SER A 343 18.86 -10.31 2.72
CA SER A 343 18.55 -10.88 1.41
C SER A 343 18.54 -9.84 0.30
N LYS A 344 19.04 -10.27 -0.87
CA LYS A 344 18.94 -9.55 -2.15
C LYS A 344 18.04 -10.26 -3.15
N ASN A 345 17.58 -11.49 -2.85
CA ASN A 345 16.80 -12.31 -3.77
C ASN A 345 15.31 -12.28 -3.41
N TYR A 346 14.63 -11.18 -3.75
CA TYR A 346 13.21 -10.99 -3.43
C TYR A 346 12.28 -11.91 -4.24
N ASN A 347 12.69 -12.34 -5.44
CA ASN A 347 11.92 -13.28 -6.25
C ASN A 347 11.74 -14.63 -5.54
N GLU A 348 12.81 -15.12 -4.90
CA GLU A 348 12.75 -16.36 -4.13
C GLU A 348 11.82 -16.24 -2.92
N LEU A 349 11.87 -15.10 -2.20
CA LEU A 349 10.95 -14.85 -1.08
C LEU A 349 9.49 -14.82 -1.55
N VAL A 350 9.19 -14.15 -2.65
CA VAL A 350 7.83 -14.11 -3.23
C VAL A 350 7.38 -15.49 -3.70
N LEU A 351 8.26 -16.26 -4.35
CA LEU A 351 7.97 -17.64 -4.74
C LEU A 351 7.64 -18.53 -3.52
N ASN A 352 8.37 -18.36 -2.42
CA ASN A 352 8.13 -19.11 -1.19
C ASN A 352 6.81 -18.71 -0.52
N ILE A 353 6.46 -17.42 -0.52
CA ILE A 353 5.14 -16.94 -0.08
C ILE A 353 4.05 -17.63 -0.89
N ARG A 354 4.08 -17.50 -2.22
CA ARG A 354 3.08 -18.12 -3.10
C ARG A 354 2.93 -19.61 -2.85
N LYS A 355 4.04 -20.37 -2.80
CA LYS A 355 4.00 -21.82 -2.55
C LYS A 355 3.34 -22.15 -1.22
N ALA A 356 3.67 -21.43 -0.15
CA ALA A 356 3.12 -21.68 1.17
C ALA A 356 1.64 -21.29 1.26
N LEU A 357 1.23 -20.18 0.65
CA LEU A 357 -0.16 -19.70 0.74
C LEU A 357 -1.11 -20.48 -0.15
N LEU A 358 -0.64 -20.97 -1.32
CA LEU A 358 -1.45 -21.85 -2.16
C LEU A 358 -1.83 -23.17 -1.49
N THR A 359 -1.10 -23.61 -0.46
CA THR A 359 -1.45 -24.81 0.33
C THR A 359 -2.53 -24.57 1.38
N VAL A 360 -2.88 -23.31 1.65
CA VAL A 360 -3.87 -22.92 2.68
C VAL A 360 -4.97 -22.12 2.01
N GLN A 361 -6.00 -22.81 1.52
CA GLN A 361 -7.13 -22.19 0.81
C GLN A 361 -8.39 -22.08 1.67
N HIS A 362 -8.39 -22.68 2.85
CA HIS A 362 -9.55 -22.78 3.73
C HIS A 362 -9.62 -21.65 4.77
N THR A 363 -8.82 -20.59 4.64
CA THR A 363 -8.78 -19.44 5.56
C THR A 363 -8.48 -18.16 4.79
N ASN A 364 -9.08 -17.03 5.17
CA ASN A 364 -8.76 -15.75 4.53
C ASN A 364 -7.39 -15.25 5.00
N ILE A 365 -6.43 -15.14 4.10
CA ILE A 365 -5.07 -14.71 4.42
C ILE A 365 -4.86 -13.26 4.00
N LEU A 366 -4.52 -12.40 4.95
CA LEU A 366 -4.14 -11.00 4.74
C LEU A 366 -2.64 -10.84 4.98
N ILE A 367 -1.87 -10.51 3.95
CA ILE A 367 -0.48 -10.10 4.10
C ILE A 367 -0.42 -8.60 4.27
N CYS A 368 0.15 -8.15 5.38
CA CYS A 368 0.55 -6.77 5.55
C CYS A 368 1.96 -6.56 5.02
N LEU A 369 2.10 -5.68 4.04
CA LEU A 369 3.40 -5.35 3.46
C LEU A 369 4.34 -4.75 4.52
N PRO A 370 5.65 -5.00 4.44
CA PRO A 370 6.62 -4.39 5.35
C PRO A 370 6.59 -2.86 5.26
N THR A 371 6.75 -2.21 6.41
CA THR A 371 6.70 -0.75 6.53
C THR A 371 8.04 -0.10 6.21
N PHE A 372 8.00 1.12 5.66
CA PHE A 372 9.18 1.97 5.51
C PHE A 372 9.80 2.37 6.86
N LYS A 373 11.04 2.87 6.78
CA LYS A 373 11.72 3.52 7.91
C LYS A 373 11.93 5.00 7.61
N PHE A 374 11.72 5.86 8.59
CA PHE A 374 12.01 7.29 8.52
C PHE A 374 13.34 7.61 9.24
N CYS A 375 14.49 7.44 8.59
CA CYS A 375 15.78 7.84 9.13
C CYS A 375 16.78 8.25 8.04
N ASN A 376 17.87 8.94 8.39
CA ASN A 376 18.83 9.50 7.42
C ASN A 376 19.47 8.46 6.47
N GLN A 377 19.47 7.18 6.84
CA GLN A 377 20.03 6.08 6.06
C GLN A 377 18.96 5.11 5.52
N SER A 378 17.67 5.46 5.60
CA SER A 378 16.59 4.54 5.21
C SER A 378 16.38 4.40 3.71
N ASN A 379 16.98 5.26 2.87
CA ASN A 379 16.73 5.25 1.42
C ASN A 379 17.00 3.88 0.77
N ILE A 380 18.10 3.22 1.14
CA ILE A 380 18.43 1.88 0.59
C ILE A 380 17.43 0.84 1.10
N TYR A 381 17.09 0.89 2.39
CA TYR A 381 16.12 -0.02 3.00
C TYR A 381 14.73 0.16 2.36
N ASN A 382 14.22 1.38 2.26
CA ASN A 382 12.91 1.67 1.68
C ASN A 382 12.84 1.28 0.20
N LYS A 383 13.92 1.48 -0.57
CA LYS A 383 14.00 1.01 -1.95
C LYS A 383 13.90 -0.53 -2.05
N ARG A 384 14.51 -1.26 -1.11
CA ARG A 384 14.38 -2.72 -1.03
C ARG A 384 12.95 -3.14 -0.69
N ILE A 385 12.32 -2.47 0.27
CA ILE A 385 10.91 -2.67 0.61
C ILE A 385 10.01 -2.44 -0.60
N GLU A 386 10.17 -1.31 -1.29
CA GLU A 386 9.38 -0.97 -2.48
C GLU A 386 9.56 -2.00 -3.59
N THR A 387 10.80 -2.45 -3.83
CA THR A 387 11.08 -3.49 -4.83
C THR A 387 10.35 -4.80 -4.49
N PHE A 388 10.45 -5.25 -3.23
CA PHE A 388 9.76 -6.45 -2.77
C PHE A 388 8.24 -6.32 -2.85
N ASN A 389 7.68 -5.19 -2.39
CA ASN A 389 6.24 -4.92 -2.41
C ASN A 389 5.68 -4.97 -3.84
N ASN A 390 6.37 -4.35 -4.80
CA ASN A 390 5.97 -4.38 -6.20
C ASN A 390 5.99 -5.80 -6.79
N LEU A 391 7.01 -6.60 -6.46
CA LEU A 391 7.09 -7.99 -6.90
C LEU A 391 5.97 -8.84 -6.31
N LEU A 392 5.72 -8.71 -5.00
CA LEU A 392 4.66 -9.46 -4.32
C LEU A 392 3.28 -9.09 -4.85
N TYR A 393 3.04 -7.79 -5.08
CA TYR A 393 1.77 -7.31 -5.64
C TYR A 393 1.55 -7.84 -7.06
N SER A 394 2.58 -7.79 -7.91
CA SER A 394 2.51 -8.33 -9.27
C SER A 394 2.30 -9.84 -9.28
N ASP A 395 2.95 -10.59 -8.39
CA ASP A 395 2.77 -12.04 -8.28
C ASP A 395 1.35 -12.36 -7.79
N ASN A 396 0.86 -11.69 -6.75
CA ASN A 396 -0.47 -11.94 -6.21
C ASN A 396 -1.61 -11.55 -7.16
N ILE A 397 -1.45 -10.54 -8.01
CA ILE A 397 -2.44 -10.25 -9.08
C ILE A 397 -2.61 -11.44 -10.04
N ASN A 398 -1.54 -12.17 -10.33
CA ASN A 398 -1.59 -13.27 -11.30
C ASN A 398 -2.11 -14.58 -10.70
N PHE A 399 -1.99 -14.76 -9.38
CA PHE A 399 -2.26 -16.04 -8.72
C PHE A 399 -3.33 -15.98 -7.62
N GLU A 400 -3.71 -14.77 -7.16
CA GLU A 400 -4.80 -14.49 -6.22
C GLU A 400 -4.81 -15.37 -4.95
N TYR A 401 -3.64 -15.65 -4.38
CA TYR A 401 -3.52 -16.55 -3.22
C TYR A 401 -3.72 -15.86 -1.85
N CYS A 402 -3.77 -14.52 -1.81
CA CYS A 402 -4.03 -13.79 -0.58
C CYS A 402 -4.54 -12.37 -0.82
N TYR A 403 -5.01 -11.72 0.26
CA TYR A 403 -5.24 -10.29 0.30
C TYR A 403 -3.95 -9.56 0.67
N ILE A 404 -3.70 -8.41 0.03
CA ILE A 404 -2.53 -7.57 0.31
C ILE A 404 -3.00 -6.23 0.88
N LEU A 405 -2.51 -5.91 2.08
CA LEU A 405 -2.62 -4.58 2.67
C LEU A 405 -1.32 -3.81 2.47
N ASP A 406 -1.39 -2.68 1.76
CA ASP A 406 -0.28 -1.72 1.73
C ASP A 406 -0.23 -0.94 3.04
N SER A 407 0.57 -1.46 3.98
CA SER A 407 0.81 -0.88 5.30
C SER A 407 1.38 0.55 5.26
N ASN A 408 1.85 1.04 4.10
CA ASN A 408 2.44 2.37 3.98
C ASN A 408 1.45 3.43 3.46
N LYS A 409 0.27 3.02 2.98
CA LYS A 409 -0.68 3.90 2.28
C LYS A 409 -1.13 5.10 3.09
N ASN A 410 -1.52 4.88 4.35
CA ASN A 410 -2.04 5.92 5.24
C ASN A 410 -1.01 6.45 6.24
N LEU A 411 0.26 6.02 6.12
CA LEU A 411 1.33 6.48 6.98
C LEU A 411 1.96 7.76 6.43
N GLU A 412 1.79 8.86 7.16
CA GLU A 412 2.54 10.08 6.89
C GLU A 412 4.02 9.85 7.19
N TYR A 413 4.87 10.09 6.20
CA TYR A 413 6.32 9.93 6.32
C TYR A 413 6.95 11.10 7.10
N SER A 414 6.62 11.18 8.40
CA SER A 414 6.97 12.24 9.33
C SER A 414 7.35 11.68 10.71
N THR A 415 8.00 12.51 11.54
CA THR A 415 8.33 12.16 12.93
C THR A 415 7.10 11.99 13.83
N HIS A 416 5.90 12.37 13.35
CA HIS A 416 4.65 12.14 14.06
C HIS A 416 4.19 10.69 14.02
N MET A 417 4.53 9.93 12.97
CA MET A 417 4.18 8.52 12.85
C MET A 417 5.39 7.59 13.02
N PHE A 418 6.60 8.12 12.85
CA PHE A 418 7.85 7.38 12.97
C PHE A 418 8.73 7.91 14.10
N SER A 419 9.44 7.01 14.77
CA SER A 419 10.42 7.32 15.81
C SER A 419 11.64 8.00 15.20
N ILE A 420 12.03 9.13 15.79
CA ILE A 420 13.21 9.90 15.38
C ILE A 420 14.49 9.07 15.54
N TYR A 421 14.53 8.16 16.51
CA TYR A 421 15.74 7.42 16.89
C TYR A 421 16.06 6.26 15.95
N ASN A 422 15.05 5.51 15.51
CA ASN A 422 15.25 4.27 14.74
C ASN A 422 14.43 4.23 13.45
N GLY A 423 13.64 5.27 13.16
CA GLY A 423 12.78 5.37 12.00
C GLY A 423 11.63 4.37 11.96
N LYS A 424 11.37 3.59 13.01
CA LYS A 424 10.26 2.63 13.07
C LYS A 424 8.96 3.33 13.45
N LEU A 425 7.81 2.69 13.23
CA LEU A 425 6.52 3.22 13.68
C LEU A 425 6.55 3.50 15.19
N ASN A 426 6.10 4.70 15.55
CA ASN A 426 5.80 5.04 16.93
C ASN A 426 4.38 4.58 17.31
N LYS A 427 3.89 4.97 18.49
CA LYS A 427 2.56 4.57 18.97
C LYS A 427 1.42 5.05 18.04
N LEU A 428 1.54 6.26 17.48
CA LEU A 428 0.51 6.81 16.59
C LEU A 428 0.53 6.10 15.24
N GLY A 429 1.70 5.98 14.60
CA GLY A 429 1.84 5.26 13.34
C GLY A 429 1.38 3.80 13.46
N LEU A 430 1.68 3.15 14.57
CA LEU A 430 1.17 1.81 14.85
C LEU A 430 -0.35 1.77 14.99
N LYS A 431 -0.96 2.74 15.69
CA LYS A 431 -2.42 2.82 15.80
C LYS A 431 -3.10 2.98 14.43
N THR A 432 -2.55 3.84 13.58
CA THR A 432 -3.04 4.01 12.20
C THR A 432 -2.92 2.72 11.41
N TYR A 433 -1.76 2.06 11.47
CA TYR A 433 -1.54 0.78 10.80
C TYR A 433 -2.53 -0.32 11.23
N LEU A 434 -2.85 -0.41 12.53
CA LEU A 434 -3.84 -1.38 13.01
C LEU A 434 -5.27 -1.02 12.61
N HIS A 435 -5.61 0.27 12.60
CA HIS A 435 -6.88 0.74 12.07
C HIS A 435 -7.06 0.37 10.60
N ASP A 436 -6.01 0.49 9.79
CA ASP A 436 -6.06 0.09 8.37
C ASP A 436 -6.34 -1.41 8.20
N ILE A 437 -5.82 -2.26 9.10
CA ILE A 437 -6.10 -3.69 9.13
C ILE A 437 -7.58 -3.93 9.46
N ASP A 438 -8.10 -3.29 10.51
CA ASP A 438 -9.49 -3.45 10.95
C ASP A 438 -10.50 -2.97 9.90
N GLU A 439 -10.20 -1.82 9.27
CA GLU A 439 -10.99 -1.29 8.16
C GLU A 439 -10.97 -2.27 6.96
N PHE A 440 -9.81 -2.84 6.64
CA PHE A 440 -9.70 -3.82 5.56
C PHE A 440 -10.55 -5.07 5.82
N ILE A 441 -10.48 -5.63 7.03
CA ILE A 441 -11.29 -6.80 7.43
C ILE A 441 -12.78 -6.46 7.34
N THR A 442 -13.19 -5.29 7.84
CA THR A 442 -14.59 -4.84 7.79
C THR A 442 -15.10 -4.70 6.35
N ILE A 443 -14.31 -4.10 5.46
CA ILE A 443 -14.66 -3.99 4.04
C ILE A 443 -14.84 -5.37 3.41
N PHE A 444 -13.96 -6.32 3.74
CA PHE A 444 -14.02 -7.66 3.18
C PHE A 444 -15.23 -8.46 3.69
N ASP A 445 -15.57 -8.28 4.97
CA ASP A 445 -16.77 -8.85 5.55
C ASP A 445 -18.04 -8.35 4.86
N ASP A 446 -18.11 -7.05 4.57
CA ASP A 446 -19.26 -6.46 3.87
C ASP A 446 -19.38 -7.00 2.44
N LEU A 447 -18.26 -7.23 1.75
CA LEU A 447 -18.23 -7.80 0.40
C LEU A 447 -18.70 -9.26 0.39
N THR A 448 -18.12 -10.11 1.24
CA THR A 448 -18.50 -11.53 1.35
C THR A 448 -19.95 -11.70 1.76
N PHE A 449 -20.44 -10.86 2.68
CA PHE A 449 -21.84 -10.86 3.06
C PHE A 449 -22.77 -10.49 1.90
N SER A 450 -22.37 -9.53 1.07
CA SER A 450 -23.14 -9.12 -0.11
C SER A 450 -23.20 -10.21 -1.19
N GLU A 451 -22.11 -10.96 -1.39
CA GLU A 451 -22.04 -12.07 -2.34
C GLU A 451 -22.88 -13.26 -1.87
N ASN A 452 -22.79 -13.62 -0.59
CA ASN A 452 -23.59 -14.70 -0.01
C ASN A 452 -25.10 -14.40 -0.11
N ARG A 453 -25.53 -13.17 0.16
CA ARG A 453 -26.94 -12.76 -0.05
C ARG A 453 -27.38 -12.84 -1.52
N ARG A 454 -26.48 -12.52 -2.47
CA ARG A 454 -26.80 -12.67 -3.90
C ARG A 454 -26.96 -14.13 -4.27
N MET A 455 -26.08 -15.01 -3.80
CA MET A 455 -26.17 -16.44 -4.05
C MET A 455 -27.43 -17.05 -3.43
N GLU A 456 -27.78 -16.70 -2.19
CA GLU A 456 -29.04 -17.12 -1.56
C GLU A 456 -30.27 -16.65 -2.35
N ASN A 457 -30.26 -15.41 -2.84
CA ASN A 457 -31.36 -14.89 -3.66
C ASN A 457 -31.49 -15.65 -5.00
N ILE A 458 -30.37 -16.04 -5.63
CA ILE A 458 -30.38 -16.84 -6.86
C ILE A 458 -30.96 -18.23 -6.58
N SER A 459 -30.48 -18.91 -5.53
CA SER A 459 -31.00 -20.23 -5.14
C SER A 459 -32.49 -20.18 -4.79
N ASN A 460 -32.96 -19.12 -4.14
CA ASN A 460 -34.37 -18.92 -3.84
C ASN A 460 -35.20 -18.68 -5.12
N LEU A 461 -34.67 -17.95 -6.12
CA LEU A 461 -35.32 -17.78 -7.41
C LEU A 461 -35.44 -19.11 -8.19
N GLU A 462 -34.42 -19.96 -8.14
CA GLU A 462 -34.44 -21.29 -8.77
C GLU A 462 -35.50 -22.20 -8.14
N VAL A 463 -35.66 -22.16 -6.82
CA VAL A 463 -36.71 -22.93 -6.13
C VAL A 463 -38.11 -22.47 -6.53
N ILE A 464 -38.33 -21.15 -6.65
CA ILE A 464 -39.63 -20.60 -7.07
C ILE A 464 -39.96 -20.99 -8.51
N THR A 465 -39.00 -20.86 -9.44
CA THR A 465 -39.21 -21.23 -10.85
C THR A 465 -39.43 -22.74 -11.04
N CYS A 466 -38.85 -23.60 -10.20
CA CYS A 466 -39.17 -25.03 -10.20
C CYS A 466 -40.58 -25.35 -9.65
N GLN A 467 -41.13 -24.55 -8.73
CA GLN A 467 -42.49 -24.75 -8.21
C GLN A 467 -43.57 -24.28 -9.20
N GLU A 468 -43.36 -23.14 -9.88
CA GLU A 468 -44.31 -22.62 -10.88
C GLU A 468 -44.47 -23.58 -12.08
N ASN A 469 -43.37 -24.16 -12.55
CA ASN A 469 -43.40 -25.15 -13.64
C ASN A 469 -44.10 -26.47 -13.25
N ARG A 470 -44.15 -26.83 -11.96
CA ARG A 470 -44.92 -27.98 -11.46
C ARG A 470 -46.42 -27.71 -11.39
N THR A 471 -46.82 -26.48 -11.10
CA THR A 471 -48.25 -26.10 -11.09
C THR A 471 -48.86 -26.03 -12.49
N ASP A 472 -48.09 -25.62 -13.50
CA ASP A 472 -48.59 -25.56 -14.89
C ASP A 472 -48.66 -26.94 -15.55
N SER A 473 -47.77 -27.87 -15.18
CA SER A 473 -47.81 -29.26 -15.65
C SER A 473 -48.94 -30.09 -15.00
N GLN A 474 -49.48 -29.68 -13.86
CA GLN A 474 -50.67 -30.32 -13.28
C GLN A 474 -51.99 -29.81 -13.90
N LYS A 475 -52.04 -28.56 -14.39
CA LYS A 475 -53.26 -27.99 -15.00
C LYS A 475 -53.55 -28.49 -16.42
N SER A 476 -52.60 -29.10 -17.12
CA SER A 476 -52.82 -29.66 -18.47
C SER A 476 -53.40 -31.08 -18.48
N SER A 477 -53.56 -31.73 -17.32
CA SER A 477 -54.08 -33.11 -17.20
C SER A 477 -55.59 -33.21 -16.93
N PHE A 478 -56.29 -32.07 -16.76
CA PHE A 478 -57.75 -32.02 -16.61
C PHE A 478 -58.38 -31.25 -17.78
N ARG A 479 -58.53 -31.90 -18.92
CA ARG A 479 -59.59 -31.60 -19.89
C ARG A 479 -60.40 -32.87 -20.13
N PRO A 480 -61.71 -32.88 -19.79
CA PRO A 480 -62.61 -33.99 -20.11
C PRO A 480 -62.85 -34.13 -21.61
#